data_AF-A0AAD7G9H2-F1
#
_entry.id   AF-A0AAD7G9H2-F1
#
_cell.length_a   1.000
_cell.length_b   1.000
_cell.length_c   1.000
_cell.angle_alpha   90.00
_cell.angle_beta   90.00
_cell.angle_gamma   90.00
#
_symmetry.space_group_name_H-M   'P 1'
#
loop_
_entity.id
_entity.type
_entity.pdbx_description
1 polymer ?
#
loop_
_entity_poly.entity_id
_entity_poly.type
_entity_poly.pdbx_seq_one_letter_code
_entity_poly.pdbx_strand_id
1 'polypeptide(L)'
;LFSCMVEDKSHAFALVLPLHTPTRHLSRKDKVLRFHRVHAKPRKNSEFISIHSIIRGALVAPDSDKPDEYIVVDTGDSAISLRMKDLYPDCHEA
;
A
#
# COMPACT_ATOMS: atom_id res chain seq x y z
N LEU A 1 0.21 12.12 -6.48
CA LEU A 1 1.57 12.51 -6.09
C LEU A 1 1.62 14.02 -6.11
N PHE A 2 2.20 14.64 -5.09
CA PHE A 2 2.38 16.09 -5.01
C PHE A 2 3.62 16.40 -4.18
N SER A 3 4.22 17.56 -4.40
CA SER A 3 5.29 18.08 -3.56
C SER A 3 4.71 19.01 -2.49
N CYS A 4 5.29 18.97 -1.29
CA CYS A 4 4.97 19.88 -0.19
C CYS A 4 6.27 20.45 0.36
N MET A 5 6.28 21.76 0.65
CA MET A 5 7.40 22.43 1.28
C MET A 5 7.24 22.33 2.80
N VAL A 6 8.23 21.78 3.48
CA VAL A 6 8.32 21.74 4.95
C VAL A 6 9.67 22.32 5.33
N GLU A 7 9.68 23.43 6.08
CA GLU A 7 10.91 24.11 6.54
C GLU A 7 11.96 24.27 5.42
N ASP A 8 11.54 24.88 4.30
CA ASP A 8 12.36 25.13 3.10
C ASP A 8 12.86 23.90 2.33
N LYS A 9 12.42 22.70 2.71
CA LYS A 9 12.72 21.46 1.99
C LYS A 9 11.50 20.98 1.23
N SER A 10 11.70 20.63 -0.04
CA SER A 10 10.67 20.02 -0.87
C SER A 10 10.61 18.53 -0.60
N HIS A 11 9.44 18.05 -0.17
CA HIS A 11 9.18 16.65 0.10
C HIS A 11 8.09 16.15 -0.84
N ALA A 12 8.32 14.98 -1.43
CA ALA A 12 7.35 14.34 -2.31
C ALA A 12 6.46 13.39 -1.51
N PHE A 13 5.15 13.59 -1.64
CA PHE A 13 4.12 12.84 -0.95
C PHE A 13 3.13 12.21 -1.92
N ALA A 14 2.55 11.09 -1.50
CA ALA A 14 1.40 10.47 -2.13
C ALA A 14 0.20 10.59 -1.19
N LEU A 15 -0.96 10.94 -1.75
CA LEU A 15 -2.24 10.77 -1.10
C LEU A 15 -2.73 9.35 -1.40
N VAL A 16 -2.82 8.52 -0.36
CA VAL A 16 -3.31 7.15 -0.46
C VAL A 16 -4.79 7.14 -0.12
N LEU A 17 -5.60 6.64 -1.04
CA LEU A 17 -7.01 6.39 -0.81
C LEU A 17 -7.13 4.96 -0.26
N PRO A 18 -7.63 4.77 0.97
CA PRO A 18 -7.86 3.42 1.45
C PRO A 18 -8.94 2.77 0.59
N LEU A 19 -8.72 1.51 0.28
CA LEU A 19 -9.63 0.70 -0.50
C LEU A 19 -10.44 -0.20 0.46
N HIS A 20 -11.47 -0.87 -0.06
CA HIS A 20 -12.31 -1.80 0.68
C HIS A 20 -12.27 -3.19 0.02
N THR A 21 -12.46 -4.22 0.83
CA THR A 21 -12.61 -5.65 0.48
C THR A 21 -13.61 -5.87 -0.67
N PRO A 22 -13.45 -7.01 -1.41
CA PRO A 22 -13.66 -7.03 -2.84
C PRO A 22 -15.14 -6.91 -3.24
N THR A 23 -15.39 -6.39 -4.43
CA THR A 23 -16.72 -6.45 -5.05
C THR A 23 -17.10 -7.94 -5.27
N ARG A 24 -18.25 -8.38 -4.74
CA ARG A 24 -18.68 -9.81 -4.81
C ARG A 24 -18.87 -10.34 -6.24
N HIS A 25 -18.96 -9.47 -7.24
CA HIS A 25 -19.13 -9.84 -8.64
C HIS A 25 -17.89 -9.49 -9.46
N LEU A 26 -17.01 -10.48 -9.67
CA LEU A 26 -15.93 -10.42 -10.65
C LEU A 26 -16.45 -10.88 -12.01
N SER A 27 -16.21 -10.09 -13.05
CA SER A 27 -16.51 -10.50 -14.42
C SER A 27 -15.62 -11.69 -14.83
N ARG A 28 -16.02 -12.44 -15.85
CA ARG A 28 -15.18 -13.52 -16.41
C ARG A 28 -13.80 -13.01 -16.82
N LYS A 29 -13.72 -11.78 -17.34
CA LYS A 29 -12.47 -11.11 -17.71
C LYS A 29 -11.59 -10.86 -16.49
N ASP A 30 -12.17 -10.34 -15.40
CA ASP A 30 -11.42 -10.08 -14.17
C ASP A 30 -10.83 -11.38 -13.59
N LYS A 31 -11.58 -12.49 -13.65
CA LYS A 31 -11.09 -13.81 -13.21
C LYS A 31 -9.93 -14.33 -14.06
N VAL A 32 -10.03 -14.22 -15.39
CA VAL A 32 -8.97 -14.66 -16.31
C VAL A 32 -7.69 -13.86 -16.12
N LEU A 33 -7.82 -12.55 -15.89
CA LEU A 33 -6.67 -11.65 -15.69
C LEU A 33 -6.21 -11.56 -14.23
N ARG A 34 -6.81 -12.36 -13.33
CA ARG A 34 -6.55 -12.33 -11.87
C ARG A 34 -6.65 -10.92 -11.28
N PHE A 35 -7.60 -10.12 -11.76
CA PHE A 35 -7.87 -8.80 -11.22
C PHE A 35 -8.76 -8.87 -9.99
N HIS A 36 -8.35 -8.16 -8.95
CA HIS A 36 -9.14 -7.95 -7.76
C HIS A 36 -9.78 -6.57 -7.80
N ARG A 37 -11.10 -6.53 -7.96
CA ARG A 37 -11.84 -5.27 -7.83
C ARG A 37 -11.92 -4.87 -6.37
N VAL A 38 -11.58 -3.62 -6.12
CA VAL A 38 -11.62 -2.97 -4.82
C VAL A 38 -12.36 -1.64 -4.97
N HIS A 39 -13.09 -1.24 -3.93
CA HIS A 39 -13.80 0.04 -3.91
C HIS A 39 -13.03 1.06 -3.10
N ALA A 40 -12.92 2.30 -3.60
CA ALA A 40 -12.35 3.39 -2.82
C ALA A 40 -13.27 3.74 -1.63
N LYS A 41 -12.70 3.90 -0.44
CA LYS A 41 -13.39 4.49 0.71
C LYS A 41 -13.55 6.00 0.52
N PRO A 42 -14.43 6.65 1.30
CA PRO A 42 -14.55 8.10 1.31
C PRO A 42 -13.19 8.79 1.50
N ARG A 43 -12.94 9.85 0.71
CA ARG A 43 -11.67 10.61 0.72
C ARG A 43 -11.30 11.15 2.11
N LYS A 44 -12.27 11.34 3.01
CA LYS A 44 -12.00 11.74 4.40
C LYS A 44 -11.13 10.76 5.19
N ASN A 45 -10.99 9.52 4.73
CA ASN A 45 -10.13 8.51 5.33
C ASN A 45 -8.76 8.41 4.64
N SER A 46 -8.44 9.32 3.72
CA SER A 46 -7.17 9.28 2.99
C SER A 46 -5.99 9.69 3.87
N GLU A 47 -4.83 9.11 3.59
CA GLU A 47 -3.59 9.34 4.34
C GLU A 47 -2.49 9.82 3.41
N PHE A 48 -1.60 10.65 3.94
CA PHE A 48 -0.41 11.10 3.24
C PHE A 48 0.77 10.23 3.63
N ILE A 49 1.48 9.72 2.62
CA ILE A 49 2.73 8.97 2.81
C ILE A 49 3.85 9.63 2.05
N SER A 50 5.07 9.53 2.55
CA SER A 50 6.26 9.88 1.77
C SER A 50 6.40 8.91 0.59
N ILE A 51 6.82 9.40 -0.57
CA ILE A 51 7.10 8.48 -1.70
C ILE A 51 8.38 7.69 -1.45
N HIS A 52 9.30 8.25 -0.67
CA HIS A 52 10.57 7.62 -0.34
C HIS A 52 10.41 6.48 0.67
N SER A 53 9.27 6.43 1.37
CA SER A 53 8.88 5.28 2.17
C SER A 53 8.33 4.12 1.33
N ILE A 54 8.21 4.22 0.00
CA ILE A 54 7.79 3.07 -0.83
C ILE A 54 9.04 2.36 -1.37
N ILE A 55 9.41 1.22 -0.77
CA ILE A 55 10.51 0.38 -1.24
C ILE A 55 9.95 -0.94 -1.74
N ARG A 56 10.21 -1.26 -3.03
CA ARG A 56 9.72 -2.48 -3.71
C ARG A 56 8.21 -2.75 -3.55
N GLY A 57 7.40 -1.69 -3.45
CA GLY A 57 5.95 -1.79 -3.33
C GLY A 57 5.43 -1.97 -1.91
N ALA A 58 6.31 -1.99 -0.90
CA ALA A 58 5.94 -1.92 0.51
C ALA A 58 6.12 -0.49 1.03
N LEU A 59 5.23 -0.07 1.93
CA LEU A 59 5.42 1.15 2.71
C LEU A 59 6.31 0.83 3.91
N VAL A 60 7.38 1.61 4.10
CA VAL A 60 8.39 1.40 5.15
C VAL A 60 8.72 2.71 5.87
N ALA A 61 8.98 2.65 7.15
CA ALA A 61 9.51 3.76 7.94
C ALA A 61 10.96 3.45 8.32
N PRO A 62 11.88 4.43 8.32
CA PRO A 62 13.22 4.22 8.85
C PRO A 62 13.14 3.94 10.36
N ASP A 63 13.96 3.00 10.85
CA ASP A 63 14.15 2.80 12.28
C ASP A 63 14.94 4.00 12.85
N SER A 64 14.44 4.58 13.94
CA SER A 64 15.09 5.75 14.57
C SER A 64 16.44 5.42 15.19
N ASP A 65 16.62 4.19 15.64
CA ASP A 65 17.81 3.73 16.34
C ASP A 65 18.84 3.12 15.38
N LYS A 66 18.40 2.73 14.17
CA LYS A 66 19.22 2.04 13.18
C LYS A 66 18.97 2.58 11.77
N PRO A 67 19.84 3.48 11.26
CA PRO A 67 19.59 4.21 10.01
C PRO A 67 19.53 3.33 8.75
N ASP A 68 20.06 2.10 8.82
CA ASP A 68 20.05 1.12 7.72
C ASP A 68 18.92 0.08 7.85
N GLU A 69 18.09 0.17 8.90
CA GLU A 69 16.92 -0.69 9.08
C GLU A 69 15.62 0.06 8.77
N TYR A 70 14.68 -0.67 8.19
CA TYR A 70 13.38 -0.14 7.79
C TYR A 70 12.28 -1.04 8.35
N ILE A 71 11.30 -0.41 9.02
CA ILE A 71 10.13 -1.06 9.58
C ILE A 71 9.02 -1.01 8.54
N VAL A 72 8.52 -2.16 8.11
CA VAL A 72 7.37 -2.22 7.20
C VAL A 72 6.14 -1.68 7.93
N VAL A 73 5.55 -0.61 7.40
CA VAL A 73 4.36 0.00 7.96
C VAL A 73 3.15 -0.81 7.49
N ASP A 74 2.50 -1.52 8.41
CA ASP A 74 1.21 -2.15 8.18
C ASP A 74 0.09 -1.09 8.19
N THR A 75 0.12 -0.18 7.21
CA THR A 75 -0.98 0.77 7.01
C THR A 75 -2.16 0.02 6.42
N GLY A 76 -2.97 -0.55 7.29
CA GLY A 76 -4.41 -0.32 7.26
C GLY A 76 -5.16 -0.78 6.01
N ASP A 77 -4.70 -1.85 5.37
CA ASP A 77 -5.61 -2.86 4.86
C ASP A 77 -4.87 -4.19 5.07
N SER A 78 -5.02 -4.76 6.27
CA SER A 78 -4.64 -6.16 6.52
C SER A 78 -5.22 -7.07 5.45
N ALA A 79 -6.29 -6.66 4.77
CA ALA A 79 -6.79 -7.30 3.56
C ALA A 79 -5.78 -7.34 2.38
N ILE A 80 -4.86 -6.40 2.17
CA ILE A 80 -3.91 -6.45 1.04
C ILE A 80 -2.72 -7.34 1.38
N SER A 81 -2.15 -7.22 2.58
CA SER A 81 -1.03 -8.05 3.05
C SER A 81 -1.46 -9.50 3.34
N LEU A 82 -2.63 -9.71 3.96
CA LEU A 82 -3.23 -11.04 4.14
C LEU A 82 -3.65 -11.65 2.81
N ARG A 83 -4.13 -10.84 1.85
CA ARG A 83 -4.44 -11.35 0.50
C ARG A 83 -3.22 -11.71 -0.32
N MET A 84 -2.11 -11.00 -0.19
CA MET A 84 -0.88 -11.42 -0.88
C MET A 84 -0.44 -12.82 -0.40
N LYS A 85 -0.61 -13.11 0.90
CA LYS A 85 -0.40 -14.46 1.45
C LYS A 85 -1.41 -15.48 0.93
N ASP A 86 -2.70 -15.11 0.84
CA ASP A 86 -3.73 -15.99 0.27
C ASP A 86 -3.63 -16.18 -1.26
N LEU A 87 -3.06 -15.20 -1.99
CA LEU A 87 -2.87 -15.22 -3.45
C LEU A 87 -1.61 -15.95 -3.90
N TYR A 88 -0.60 -16.00 -3.03
CA TYR A 88 0.67 -16.69 -3.27
C TYR A 88 1.00 -17.63 -2.10
N PRO A 89 0.20 -18.69 -1.87
CA PRO A 89 0.49 -19.66 -0.81
C PRO A 89 1.84 -20.38 -1.01
N ASP A 90 2.34 -20.43 -2.25
CA ASP A 90 3.55 -21.16 -2.64
C ASP A 90 4.85 -20.34 -2.52
N CYS A 91 4.81 -19.06 -2.12
CA CYS A 91 6.02 -18.25 -1.95
C CYS A 91 6.78 -18.53 -0.62
N HIS A 92 6.48 -19.65 0.04
CA HIS A 92 7.15 -20.09 1.28
C HIS A 92 8.26 -21.13 1.09
N GLU A 93 8.58 -21.54 -0.15
CA GLU A 93 9.79 -22.32 -0.43
C GLU A 93 10.65 -21.65 -1.50
N ALA A 94 11.56 -20.79 -1.05
CA ALA A 94 12.85 -20.50 -1.68
C ALA A 94 13.78 -19.81 -0.67
#